data_AF-A0A2Z4RGK6-F1
#
_entry.id   AF-A0A2Z4RGK6-F1
#
_cell.length_a   1.000
_cell.length_b   1.000
_cell.length_c   1.000
_cell.angle_alpha   90.00
_cell.angle_beta   90.00
_cell.angle_gamma   90.00
#
_symmetry.space_group_name_H-M   'P 1'
#
loop_
_entity.id
_entity.type
_entity.pdbx_description
1 polymer ?
#
loop_
_entity_poly.entity_id
_entity_poly.type
_entity_poly.pdbx_seq_one_letter_code
_entity_poly.pdbx_strand_id
1 'polypeptide(L)'
;MRPFIFFPIFPPYSQWRPERGTNVPESIAVCDCLEKVCPDAQPFSGTWYCMEFLKRTAITNPTGFKYNELTRHLEPMLLWSFHTGVPLLDWDVQHVDCFLSFYCDPPVGCTAASVRNKFLEDYSAPFKDWAINPDWRLFRRTSGGNRSLNPVTRDVFLRLVLHLRHFFDFYLLSTGSPHANPADEFSSTSRNLNWSRSSVVFTEAQLDWLLADALTSRVKSRHALQVMMYLGFARYTNLTGGHAEIRQKLGHSFSKLLYLNEY
;
A
#
# COMPACT_ATOMS: atom_id res chain seq x y z
N MET A 1 -24.14 18.35 -7.28
CA MET A 1 -23.09 17.38 -7.67
C MET A 1 -23.17 16.18 -6.74
N ARG A 2 -23.07 14.94 -7.26
CA ARG A 2 -22.91 13.75 -6.41
C ARG A 2 -21.48 13.72 -5.84
N PRO A 3 -21.28 13.30 -4.59
CA PRO A 3 -19.94 13.19 -4.01
C PRO A 3 -19.12 12.16 -4.78
N PHE A 4 -17.84 12.46 -5.02
CA PHE A 4 -16.89 11.50 -5.59
C PHE A 4 -16.72 10.32 -4.62
N ILE A 5 -16.84 9.09 -5.13
CA ILE A 5 -16.67 7.86 -4.35
C ILE A 5 -15.34 7.25 -4.77
N PHE A 6 -14.47 6.98 -3.80
CA PHE A 6 -13.18 6.33 -4.05
C PHE A 6 -13.41 4.86 -4.42
N PHE A 7 -12.70 4.38 -5.44
CA PHE A 7 -12.79 3.01 -5.93
C PHE A 7 -11.38 2.46 -6.24
N PRO A 8 -11.17 1.13 -6.16
CA PRO A 8 -9.88 0.54 -6.51
C PRO A 8 -9.66 0.62 -8.03
N ILE A 9 -8.43 0.85 -8.44
CA ILE A 9 -8.06 1.00 -9.86
C ILE A 9 -7.24 -0.21 -10.31
N PHE A 10 -6.25 -0.61 -9.51
CA PHE A 10 -5.30 -1.63 -9.91
C PHE A 10 -5.78 -3.04 -9.52
N PRO A 11 -5.61 -4.04 -10.40
CA PRO A 11 -5.92 -5.43 -10.09
C PRO A 11 -5.06 -5.95 -8.92
N PRO A 12 -5.52 -6.98 -8.19
CA PRO A 12 -4.64 -7.77 -7.34
C PRO A 12 -3.46 -8.33 -8.17
N TYR A 13 -2.27 -8.41 -7.59
CA TYR A 13 -1.08 -8.91 -8.31
C TYR A 13 -1.29 -10.30 -8.95
N SER A 14 -2.05 -11.18 -8.30
CA SER A 14 -2.39 -12.51 -8.82
C SER A 14 -3.13 -12.47 -10.16
N GLN A 15 -3.90 -11.40 -10.40
CA GLN A 15 -4.67 -11.14 -11.61
C GLN A 15 -3.95 -10.20 -12.58
N TRP A 16 -2.86 -9.56 -12.16
CA TRP A 16 -2.12 -8.65 -13.03
C TRP A 16 -1.34 -9.43 -14.09
N ARG A 17 -1.58 -9.11 -15.37
CA ARG A 17 -0.95 -9.75 -16.53
C ARG A 17 -0.39 -8.66 -17.47
N PRO A 18 0.80 -8.11 -17.16
CA PRO A 18 1.34 -6.95 -17.89
C PRO A 18 1.57 -7.19 -19.38
N GLU A 19 1.79 -8.45 -19.80
CA GLU A 19 2.03 -8.81 -21.20
C GLU A 19 0.76 -9.15 -22.01
N ARG A 20 -0.39 -9.36 -21.36
CA ARG A 20 -1.61 -9.87 -22.03
C ARG A 20 -2.71 -8.82 -22.24
N GLY A 21 -2.59 -7.64 -21.62
CA GLY A 21 -3.64 -6.61 -21.65
C GLY A 21 -3.27 -5.43 -22.54
N THR A 22 -4.07 -5.15 -23.57
CA THR A 22 -4.07 -3.89 -24.32
C THR A 22 -4.92 -2.81 -23.64
N ASN A 23 -5.92 -3.22 -22.85
CA ASN A 23 -6.88 -2.33 -22.22
C ASN A 23 -6.42 -1.93 -20.81
N VAL A 24 -6.45 -0.64 -20.52
CA VAL A 24 -6.12 -0.10 -19.20
C VAL A 24 -7.20 0.89 -18.76
N PRO A 25 -7.92 0.61 -17.66
CA PRO A 25 -7.91 -0.63 -16.88
C PRO A 25 -8.62 -1.79 -17.59
N GLU A 26 -8.36 -3.04 -17.17
CA GLU A 26 -9.00 -4.25 -17.73
C GLU A 26 -10.42 -4.48 -17.17
N SER A 27 -10.67 -4.06 -15.92
CA SER A 27 -11.94 -4.28 -15.24
C SER A 27 -13.03 -3.35 -15.76
N ILE A 28 -14.16 -3.94 -16.17
CA ILE A 28 -15.34 -3.22 -16.66
C ILE A 28 -15.88 -2.28 -15.56
N ALA A 29 -15.98 -2.77 -14.32
CA ALA A 29 -16.44 -1.95 -13.19
C ALA A 29 -15.55 -0.73 -12.93
N VAL A 30 -14.23 -0.86 -13.15
CA VAL A 30 -13.30 0.28 -13.01
C VAL A 30 -13.47 1.26 -14.18
N CYS A 31 -13.61 0.77 -15.42
CA CYS A 31 -13.91 1.62 -16.58
C CYS A 31 -15.20 2.43 -16.36
N ASP A 32 -16.28 1.78 -15.94
CA ASP A 32 -17.55 2.44 -15.63
C ASP A 32 -17.42 3.52 -14.54
N CYS A 33 -16.48 3.36 -13.60
CA CYS A 33 -16.18 4.35 -12.60
C CYS A 33 -15.36 5.52 -13.17
N LEU A 34 -14.35 5.23 -14.00
CA LEU A 34 -13.51 6.24 -14.66
C LEU A 34 -14.32 7.13 -15.61
N GLU A 35 -15.28 6.57 -16.35
CA GLU A 35 -16.18 7.33 -17.23
C GLU A 35 -17.06 8.35 -16.48
N LYS A 36 -17.28 8.13 -15.18
CA LYS A 36 -18.06 9.03 -14.31
C LYS A 36 -17.18 10.10 -13.63
N VAL A 37 -15.86 10.02 -13.79
CA VAL A 37 -14.92 11.04 -13.28
C VAL A 37 -14.96 12.27 -14.17
N CYS A 38 -14.66 13.44 -13.59
CA CYS A 38 -14.50 14.67 -14.37
C CYS A 38 -13.47 14.47 -15.51
N PRO A 39 -13.83 14.75 -16.78
CA PRO A 39 -12.89 14.61 -17.89
C PRO A 39 -11.64 15.47 -17.73
N ASP A 40 -11.76 16.62 -17.06
CA ASP A 40 -10.65 17.53 -16.78
C ASP A 40 -9.56 16.89 -15.93
N ALA A 41 -9.86 15.85 -15.14
CA ALA A 41 -8.85 15.10 -14.38
C ALA A 41 -8.09 14.06 -15.23
N GLN A 42 -8.45 13.91 -16.51
CA GLN A 42 -7.88 12.94 -17.45
C GLN A 42 -7.73 11.51 -16.89
N PRO A 43 -8.83 10.90 -16.42
CA PRO A 43 -8.79 9.66 -15.63
C PRO A 43 -8.10 8.49 -16.34
N PHE A 44 -8.32 8.34 -17.64
CA PHE A 44 -7.70 7.28 -18.44
C PHE A 44 -6.20 7.52 -18.66
N SER A 45 -5.79 8.75 -18.98
CA SER A 45 -4.37 9.09 -19.20
C SER A 45 -3.53 8.87 -17.95
N GLY A 46 -4.00 9.37 -16.79
CA GLY A 46 -3.31 9.15 -15.52
C GLY A 46 -3.20 7.66 -15.20
N THR A 47 -4.30 6.92 -15.34
CA THR A 47 -4.34 5.47 -15.08
C THR A 47 -3.38 4.71 -16.01
N TRP A 48 -3.31 5.10 -17.28
CA TRP A 48 -2.40 4.54 -18.27
C TRP A 48 -0.93 4.69 -17.85
N TYR A 49 -0.49 5.92 -17.54
CA TYR A 49 0.90 6.17 -17.14
C TYR A 49 1.28 5.47 -15.84
N CYS A 50 0.36 5.36 -14.87
CA CYS A 50 0.61 4.56 -13.67
C CYS A 50 0.78 3.07 -13.99
N MET A 51 -0.01 2.50 -14.92
CA MET A 51 0.18 1.12 -15.36
C MET A 51 1.49 0.91 -16.11
N GLU A 52 1.89 1.83 -16.99
CA GLU A 52 3.16 1.75 -17.69
C GLU A 52 4.35 1.86 -16.72
N PHE A 53 4.24 2.71 -15.70
CA PHE A 53 5.23 2.78 -14.63
C PHE A 53 5.35 1.46 -13.85
N LEU A 54 4.20 0.83 -13.53
CA LEU A 54 4.17 -0.49 -12.89
C LEU A 54 4.80 -1.56 -13.78
N LYS A 55 4.47 -1.60 -15.07
CA LYS A 55 5.05 -2.53 -16.05
C LYS A 55 6.57 -2.38 -16.11
N ARG A 56 7.07 -1.15 -16.27
CA ARG A 56 8.52 -0.87 -16.30
C ARG A 56 9.23 -1.30 -15.02
N THR A 57 8.59 -1.09 -13.87
CA THR A 57 9.17 -1.49 -12.59
C THR A 57 9.15 -3.01 -12.39
N ALA A 58 8.18 -3.72 -12.96
CA ALA A 58 8.14 -5.19 -12.89
C ALA A 58 9.25 -5.85 -13.70
N ILE A 59 9.72 -5.22 -14.79
CA ILE A 59 10.88 -5.71 -15.55
C ILE A 59 12.12 -5.76 -14.66
N THR A 60 12.34 -4.72 -13.85
CA THR A 60 13.52 -4.63 -12.96
C THR A 60 13.32 -5.32 -11.62
N ASN A 61 12.07 -5.57 -11.22
CA ASN A 61 11.73 -6.27 -9.98
C ASN A 61 10.45 -7.11 -10.16
N PRO A 62 10.58 -8.39 -10.60
CA PRO A 62 9.42 -9.22 -10.93
C PRO A 62 8.62 -9.69 -9.72
N THR A 63 9.01 -9.32 -8.49
CA THR A 63 8.32 -9.78 -7.29
C THR A 63 7.02 -9.04 -7.05
N GLY A 64 5.95 -9.77 -6.66
CA GLY A 64 4.66 -9.17 -6.32
C GLY A 64 4.69 -8.21 -5.12
N PHE A 65 5.75 -8.25 -4.31
CA PHE A 65 5.95 -7.29 -3.23
C PHE A 65 6.06 -5.86 -3.75
N LYS A 66 6.86 -5.64 -4.81
CA LYS A 66 7.08 -4.29 -5.35
C LYS A 66 5.83 -3.71 -5.98
N TYR A 67 5.08 -4.53 -6.72
CA TYR A 67 3.79 -4.13 -7.27
C TYR A 67 2.80 -3.69 -6.19
N ASN A 68 2.63 -4.50 -5.13
CA ASN A 68 1.72 -4.17 -4.03
C ASN A 68 2.18 -2.94 -3.24
N GLU A 69 3.48 -2.69 -3.15
CA GLU A 69 4.02 -1.46 -2.56
C GLU A 69 3.66 -0.24 -3.42
N LEU A 70 3.95 -0.27 -4.72
CA LEU A 70 3.72 0.86 -5.62
C LEU A 70 2.25 1.20 -5.77
N THR A 71 1.39 0.20 -5.94
CA THR A 71 -0.06 0.41 -6.09
C THR A 71 -0.70 1.05 -4.85
N ARG A 72 -0.13 0.86 -3.64
CA ARG A 72 -0.57 1.58 -2.42
C ARG A 72 -0.28 3.07 -2.45
N HIS A 73 0.61 3.53 -3.31
CA HIS A 73 0.96 4.95 -3.46
C HIS A 73 0.32 5.56 -4.71
N LEU A 74 0.36 4.86 -5.84
CA LEU A 74 -0.22 5.32 -7.11
C LEU A 74 -1.75 5.44 -7.06
N GLU A 75 -2.44 4.52 -6.37
CA GLU A 75 -3.90 4.55 -6.30
C GLU A 75 -4.44 5.76 -5.54
N PRO A 76 -3.89 6.12 -4.36
CA PRO A 76 -4.19 7.41 -3.74
C PRO A 76 -3.90 8.62 -4.62
N MET A 77 -2.79 8.62 -5.38
CA MET A 77 -2.44 9.74 -6.26
C MET A 77 -3.52 9.97 -7.33
N LEU A 78 -3.90 8.90 -8.04
CA LEU A 78 -4.96 8.95 -9.05
C LEU A 78 -6.29 9.38 -8.45
N LEU A 79 -6.72 8.75 -7.36
CA LEU A 79 -8.02 9.04 -6.79
C LEU A 79 -8.10 10.44 -6.17
N TRP A 80 -6.99 10.98 -5.65
CA TRP A 80 -6.93 12.37 -5.24
C TRP A 80 -7.03 13.32 -6.43
N SER A 81 -6.29 13.06 -7.51
CA SER A 81 -6.39 13.80 -8.77
C SER A 81 -7.83 13.81 -9.32
N PHE A 82 -8.51 12.67 -9.31
CA PHE A 82 -9.88 12.53 -9.78
C PHE A 82 -10.87 13.29 -8.88
N HIS A 83 -10.62 13.28 -7.57
CA HIS A 83 -11.43 14.00 -6.60
C HIS A 83 -11.29 15.52 -6.73
N THR A 84 -10.09 16.03 -6.99
CA THR A 84 -9.82 17.47 -7.10
C THR A 84 -10.04 18.02 -8.50
N GLY A 85 -10.16 17.16 -9.52
CA GLY A 85 -10.34 17.58 -10.90
C GLY A 85 -9.05 17.99 -11.61
N VAL A 86 -7.89 17.81 -10.96
CA VAL A 86 -6.59 18.19 -11.52
C VAL A 86 -5.90 16.95 -12.08
N PRO A 87 -5.51 16.90 -13.36
CA PRO A 87 -4.76 15.78 -13.93
C PRO A 87 -3.52 15.44 -13.15
N LEU A 88 -3.32 14.14 -12.85
CA LEU A 88 -2.10 13.67 -12.19
C LEU A 88 -0.82 14.12 -12.90
N LEU A 89 -0.88 14.17 -14.23
CA LEU A 89 0.25 14.47 -15.10
C LEU A 89 0.60 15.97 -15.14
N ASP A 90 -0.30 16.83 -14.67
CA ASP A 90 -0.15 18.29 -14.64
C ASP A 90 0.12 18.82 -13.22
N TRP A 91 0.43 17.94 -12.26
CA TRP A 91 0.75 18.37 -10.91
C TRP A 91 2.01 19.22 -10.87
N ASP A 92 1.93 20.31 -10.13
CA ASP A 92 3.07 21.11 -9.69
C ASP A 92 3.41 20.82 -8.22
N VAL A 93 4.38 21.57 -7.68
CA VAL A 93 4.82 21.45 -6.29
C VAL A 93 3.68 21.68 -5.28
N GLN A 94 2.74 22.59 -5.58
CA GLN A 94 1.61 22.89 -4.71
C GLN A 94 0.62 21.73 -4.68
N HIS A 95 0.34 21.12 -5.84
CA HIS A 95 -0.51 19.93 -5.93
C HIS A 95 0.11 18.76 -5.17
N VAL A 96 1.43 18.57 -5.26
CA VAL A 96 2.15 17.55 -4.49
C VAL A 96 2.00 17.78 -2.99
N ASP A 97 2.18 19.00 -2.47
CA ASP A 97 1.98 19.27 -1.04
C ASP A 97 0.54 19.02 -0.60
N CYS A 98 -0.44 19.46 -1.40
CA CYS A 98 -1.86 19.26 -1.10
C CYS A 98 -2.22 17.76 -1.08
N PHE A 99 -1.70 16.98 -2.03
CA PHE A 99 -1.84 15.52 -2.03
C PHE A 99 -1.19 14.88 -0.81
N LEU A 100 0.04 15.26 -0.48
CA LEU A 100 0.73 14.74 0.69
C LEU A 100 -0.06 15.06 1.96
N SER A 101 -0.65 16.25 2.07
CA SER A 101 -1.50 16.65 3.20
C SER A 101 -2.74 15.77 3.30
N PHE A 102 -3.42 15.56 2.17
CA PHE A 102 -4.51 14.60 2.06
C PHE A 102 -4.09 13.17 2.44
N TYR A 103 -2.90 12.70 2.07
CA TYR A 103 -2.44 11.36 2.42
C TYR A 103 -2.15 11.21 3.92
N CYS A 104 -1.60 12.25 4.53
CA CYS A 104 -1.33 12.29 5.97
C CYS A 104 -2.62 12.38 6.79
N ASP A 105 -3.63 13.09 6.29
CA ASP A 105 -4.92 13.21 6.95
C ASP A 105 -6.12 13.08 5.99
N PRO A 106 -6.39 11.87 5.46
CA PRO A 106 -7.53 11.65 4.60
C PRO A 106 -8.86 11.83 5.35
N PRO A 107 -9.89 12.37 4.66
CA PRO A 107 -11.26 12.42 5.16
C PRO A 107 -11.77 11.04 5.58
N VAL A 108 -12.68 11.02 6.57
CA VAL A 108 -13.25 9.79 7.14
C VAL A 108 -13.84 8.87 6.07
N GLY A 109 -14.49 9.44 5.05
CA GLY A 109 -15.10 8.68 3.95
C GLY A 109 -14.11 7.84 3.13
N CYS A 110 -12.81 8.16 3.18
CA CYS A 110 -11.75 7.44 2.47
C CYS A 110 -11.13 6.33 3.32
N THR A 111 -11.61 6.12 4.55
CA THR A 111 -10.94 5.31 5.56
C THR A 111 -11.83 4.18 6.08
N ALA A 112 -11.24 3.04 6.41
CA ALA A 112 -11.92 1.93 7.08
C ALA A 112 -11.10 1.39 8.26
N ALA A 113 -11.79 0.84 9.25
CA ALA A 113 -11.18 0.17 10.41
C ALA A 113 -10.55 -1.19 10.03
N SER A 114 -11.12 -1.88 9.04
CA SER A 114 -10.66 -3.18 8.56
C SER A 114 -10.11 -3.10 7.14
N VAL A 115 -9.11 -3.94 6.82
CA VAL A 115 -8.71 -4.14 5.42
C VAL A 115 -9.79 -4.97 4.75
N ARG A 116 -10.28 -4.49 3.60
CA ARG A 116 -11.16 -5.25 2.72
C ARG A 116 -10.45 -5.50 1.39
N ASN A 117 -10.77 -6.61 0.74
CA ASN A 117 -10.31 -6.86 -0.63
C ASN A 117 -10.88 -5.79 -1.56
N LYS A 118 -10.09 -5.39 -2.57
CA LYS A 118 -10.48 -4.39 -3.58
C LYS A 118 -11.70 -4.83 -4.39
N PHE A 119 -11.69 -6.09 -4.80
CA PHE A 119 -12.71 -6.70 -5.63
C PHE A 119 -13.35 -7.86 -4.90
N LEU A 120 -14.60 -8.17 -5.23
CA LEU A 120 -15.27 -9.39 -4.82
C LEU A 120 -14.74 -10.52 -5.69
N GLU A 121 -14.10 -11.50 -5.07
CA GLU A 121 -13.47 -12.62 -5.78
C GLU A 121 -14.53 -13.55 -6.36
N ASP A 122 -14.53 -13.70 -7.68
CA ASP A 122 -15.36 -14.67 -8.38
C ASP A 122 -14.47 -15.58 -9.23
N TYR A 123 -14.11 -16.74 -8.67
CA TYR A 123 -13.24 -17.70 -9.35
C TYR A 123 -13.89 -18.38 -10.56
N SER A 124 -15.19 -18.17 -10.78
CA SER A 124 -15.91 -18.69 -11.96
C SER A 124 -15.86 -17.75 -13.16
N ALA A 125 -15.46 -16.50 -12.96
CA ALA A 125 -15.40 -15.46 -13.98
C ALA A 125 -13.97 -14.92 -14.15
N PRO A 126 -13.58 -14.42 -15.35
CA PRO A 126 -12.31 -13.74 -15.53
C PRO A 126 -12.28 -12.41 -14.74
N PHE A 127 -11.09 -11.95 -14.36
CA PHE A 127 -10.92 -10.76 -13.52
C PHE A 127 -11.63 -9.51 -14.05
N LYS A 128 -11.68 -9.31 -15.38
CA LYS A 128 -12.36 -8.17 -16.00
C LYS A 128 -13.83 -8.00 -15.56
N ASP A 129 -14.49 -9.09 -15.17
CA ASP A 129 -15.91 -9.15 -14.80
C ASP A 129 -16.11 -9.10 -13.27
N TRP A 130 -15.03 -9.04 -12.48
CA TRP A 130 -15.13 -8.98 -11.02
C TRP A 130 -15.70 -7.64 -10.56
N ALA A 131 -16.64 -7.69 -9.62
CA ALA A 131 -17.25 -6.49 -9.04
C ALA A 131 -16.30 -5.79 -8.05
N ILE A 132 -16.36 -4.46 -7.99
CA ILE A 132 -15.69 -3.67 -6.95
C ILE A 132 -16.36 -3.96 -5.61
N ASN A 133 -15.55 -4.17 -4.57
CA ASN A 133 -16.08 -4.35 -3.22
C ASN A 133 -16.59 -3.01 -2.65
N PRO A 134 -17.89 -2.87 -2.35
CA PRO A 134 -18.45 -1.61 -1.85
C PRO A 134 -17.95 -1.21 -0.46
N ASP A 135 -17.44 -2.17 0.31
CA ASP A 135 -16.86 -1.93 1.64
C ASP A 135 -15.38 -1.55 1.59
N TRP A 136 -14.76 -1.58 0.40
CA TRP A 136 -13.37 -1.18 0.25
C TRP A 136 -13.18 0.31 0.48
N ARG A 137 -12.08 0.67 1.16
CA ARG A 137 -11.66 2.06 1.38
C ARG A 137 -10.18 2.19 1.11
N LEU A 138 -9.79 3.37 0.63
CA LEU A 138 -8.42 3.69 0.20
C LEU A 138 -7.41 3.52 1.33
N PHE A 139 -7.76 3.94 2.55
CA PHE A 139 -6.87 3.90 3.70
C PHE A 139 -7.43 2.99 4.80
N ARG A 140 -6.56 2.16 5.38
CA ARG A 140 -6.84 1.54 6.68
C ARG A 140 -6.41 2.51 7.78
N ARG A 141 -7.33 2.85 8.69
CA ARG A 141 -6.99 3.56 9.92
C ARG A 141 -7.55 2.81 11.12
N THR A 142 -6.67 2.37 12.00
CA THR A 142 -7.05 1.86 13.32
C THR A 142 -7.38 3.06 14.19
N SER A 143 -8.56 3.05 14.80
CA SER A 143 -8.95 4.05 15.79
C SER A 143 -8.03 3.93 17.00
N GLY A 144 -7.39 5.02 17.40
CA GLY A 144 -6.85 5.13 18.76
C GLY A 144 -7.98 5.06 19.79
N GLY A 145 -7.65 4.79 21.06
CA GLY A 145 -8.63 4.72 22.15
C GLY A 145 -9.46 6.01 22.35
N ASN A 146 -9.04 7.11 21.75
CA ASN A 146 -9.68 8.43 21.75
C ASN A 146 -10.40 8.78 20.43
N ARG A 147 -10.64 7.81 19.53
CA ARG A 147 -11.14 8.04 18.15
C ARG A 147 -10.23 8.89 17.25
N SER A 148 -9.03 9.27 17.70
CA SER A 148 -8.04 9.93 16.84
C SER A 148 -7.38 8.90 15.93
N LEU A 149 -7.11 9.31 14.70
CA LEU A 149 -6.51 8.48 13.67
C LEU A 149 -5.02 8.31 13.98
N ASN A 150 -4.52 7.07 13.87
CA ASN A 150 -3.08 6.83 14.05
C ASN A 150 -2.28 7.63 13.01
N PRO A 151 -1.26 8.40 13.44
CA PRO A 151 -0.50 9.25 12.54
C PRO A 151 0.31 8.42 11.54
N VAL A 152 0.48 8.96 10.33
CA VAL A 152 1.42 8.39 9.35
C VAL A 152 2.84 8.49 9.91
N THR A 153 3.56 7.37 9.94
CA THR A 153 4.96 7.37 10.40
C THR A 153 5.88 8.00 9.37
N ARG A 154 6.98 8.59 9.83
CA ARG A 154 7.99 9.20 8.96
C ARG A 154 8.49 8.25 7.87
N ASP A 155 8.70 6.96 8.15
CA ASP A 155 9.18 5.98 7.17
C ASP A 155 8.18 5.73 6.04
N VAL A 156 6.88 5.67 6.36
CA VAL A 156 5.83 5.50 5.35
C VAL A 156 5.74 6.74 4.48
N PHE A 157 5.86 7.91 5.09
CA PHE A 157 5.86 9.18 4.38
C PHE A 157 7.07 9.32 3.44
N LEU A 158 8.28 9.00 3.92
CA LEU A 158 9.50 9.03 3.09
C LEU A 158 9.40 8.09 1.89
N ARG A 159 8.86 6.88 2.08
CA ARG A 159 8.59 5.96 0.97
C ARG A 159 7.58 6.52 -0.02
N LEU A 160 6.51 7.16 0.45
CA LEU A 160 5.54 7.82 -0.42
C LEU A 160 6.21 8.90 -1.28
N VAL A 161 7.01 9.78 -0.68
CA VAL A 161 7.74 10.85 -1.40
C VAL A 161 8.71 10.25 -2.43
N LEU A 162 9.43 9.18 -2.06
CA LEU A 162 10.32 8.48 -2.98
C LEU A 162 9.56 7.92 -4.21
N HIS A 163 8.41 7.30 -4.00
CA HIS A 163 7.61 6.73 -5.08
C HIS A 163 6.94 7.80 -5.95
N LEU A 164 6.54 8.93 -5.36
CA LEU A 164 6.09 10.12 -6.10
C LEU A 164 7.19 10.61 -7.04
N ARG A 165 8.41 10.82 -6.53
CA ARG A 165 9.56 11.24 -7.34
C ARG A 165 9.81 10.29 -8.50
N HIS A 166 9.93 8.99 -8.22
CA HIS A 166 10.17 7.99 -9.26
C HIS A 166 9.07 7.95 -10.33
N PHE A 167 7.81 8.15 -9.95
CA PHE A 167 6.71 8.22 -10.92
C PHE A 167 6.84 9.45 -11.83
N PHE A 168 7.09 10.63 -11.27
CA PHE A 168 7.26 11.85 -12.06
C PHE A 168 8.53 11.82 -12.91
N ASP A 169 9.64 11.29 -12.40
CA ASP A 169 10.87 11.05 -13.19
C ASP A 169 10.57 10.16 -14.39
N PHE A 170 9.82 9.07 -14.17
CA PHE A 170 9.38 8.18 -15.22
C PHE A 170 8.53 8.91 -16.26
N TYR A 171 7.55 9.70 -15.83
CA TYR A 171 6.65 10.43 -16.72
C TYR A 171 7.39 11.48 -17.57
N LEU A 172 8.24 12.29 -16.92
CA LEU A 172 9.03 13.32 -17.59
C LEU A 172 10.00 12.71 -18.61
N LEU A 173 10.69 11.63 -18.23
CA LEU A 173 11.58 10.90 -19.14
C LEU A 173 10.80 10.31 -20.33
N SER A 174 9.62 9.76 -20.09
CA SER A 174 8.81 9.11 -21.13
C SER A 174 8.19 10.09 -22.13
N THR A 175 7.94 11.32 -21.69
CA THR A 175 7.37 12.39 -22.53
C THR A 175 8.41 13.35 -23.11
N GLY A 176 9.66 13.30 -22.63
CA GLY A 176 10.70 14.26 -23.01
C GLY A 176 10.40 15.68 -22.49
N SER A 177 9.58 15.80 -21.46
CA SER A 177 9.20 17.10 -20.89
C SER A 177 10.40 17.81 -20.27
N PRO A 178 10.60 19.11 -20.53
CA PRO A 178 11.70 19.89 -19.95
C PRO A 178 11.42 20.36 -18.51
N HIS A 179 10.24 20.07 -17.97
CA HIS A 179 9.84 20.52 -16.64
C HIS A 179 10.61 19.78 -15.54
N ALA A 180 10.86 20.48 -14.42
CA ALA A 180 11.44 19.87 -13.23
C ALA A 180 10.42 18.92 -12.56
N ASN A 181 10.93 17.92 -11.84
CA ASN A 181 10.08 17.00 -11.09
C ASN A 181 9.40 17.73 -9.92
N PRO A 182 8.05 17.80 -9.88
CA PRO A 182 7.33 18.54 -8.85
C PRO A 182 7.50 17.95 -7.44
N ALA A 183 8.00 16.72 -7.32
CA ALA A 183 8.25 16.07 -6.04
C ALA A 183 9.70 16.22 -5.52
N ASP A 184 10.61 16.85 -6.27
CA ASP A 184 12.03 16.97 -5.87
C ASP A 184 12.25 17.93 -4.70
N GLU A 185 11.54 19.06 -4.68
CA GLU A 185 11.73 20.12 -3.67
C GLU A 185 11.29 19.72 -2.24
N PHE A 186 10.66 18.55 -2.07
CA PHE A 186 10.14 18.13 -0.78
C PHE A 186 11.22 17.69 0.21
N SER A 187 11.43 18.48 1.27
CA SER A 187 12.21 18.05 2.43
C SER A 187 11.31 17.45 3.50
N SER A 188 11.66 16.24 3.98
CA SER A 188 10.96 15.57 5.09
C SER A 188 10.99 16.31 6.43
N THR A 189 11.82 17.35 6.56
CA THR A 189 11.88 18.21 7.75
C THR A 189 10.68 19.14 7.89
N SER A 190 9.88 19.36 6.84
CA SER A 190 8.75 20.30 6.88
C SER A 190 7.53 19.78 7.64
N ARG A 191 7.43 18.46 7.85
CA ARG A 191 6.31 17.85 8.61
C ARG A 191 6.82 17.24 9.89
N ASN A 192 6.21 17.64 11.01
CA ASN A 192 6.40 17.07 12.34
C ASN A 192 5.80 15.65 12.41
N LEU A 193 6.42 14.71 11.69
CA LEU A 193 6.01 13.32 11.67
C LEU A 193 6.73 12.54 12.77
N ASN A 194 5.94 11.82 13.55
CA ASN A 194 6.48 10.91 14.54
C ASN A 194 7.28 9.81 13.82
N TRP A 195 8.46 9.52 14.35
CA TRP A 195 9.19 8.32 13.99
C TRP A 195 8.29 7.11 14.25
N SER A 196 8.40 6.09 13.38
CA SER A 196 7.85 4.79 13.77
C SER A 196 8.47 4.45 15.12
N ARG A 197 7.65 4.07 16.11
CA ARG A 197 8.21 3.56 17.37
C ARG A 197 9.18 2.48 16.96
N SER A 198 10.46 2.66 17.32
CA SER A 198 11.53 1.68 17.11
C SER A 198 10.91 0.30 17.28
N SER A 199 10.96 -0.51 16.22
CA SER A 199 10.58 -1.91 16.32
C SER A 199 11.33 -2.45 17.53
N VAL A 200 10.62 -2.96 18.54
CA VAL A 200 11.26 -3.50 19.73
C VAL A 200 12.30 -4.51 19.26
N VAL A 201 13.57 -4.13 19.36
CA VAL A 201 14.69 -5.00 19.02
C VAL A 201 14.84 -5.87 20.24
N PHE A 202 14.44 -7.14 20.12
CA PHE A 202 14.66 -8.10 21.19
C PHE A 202 16.16 -8.23 21.41
N THR A 203 16.58 -8.17 22.68
CA THR A 203 17.97 -8.50 23.04
C THR A 203 18.24 -9.98 22.78
N GLU A 204 19.51 -10.37 22.66
CA GLU A 204 19.86 -11.80 22.48
C GLU A 204 19.25 -12.68 23.58
N ALA A 205 19.28 -12.21 24.84
CA ALA A 205 18.66 -12.90 25.96
C ALA A 205 17.13 -13.06 25.82
N GLN A 206 16.44 -12.07 25.26
CA GLN A 206 15.00 -12.14 24.99
C GLN A 206 14.69 -13.09 23.83
N LEU A 207 15.54 -13.14 22.80
CA LEU A 207 15.43 -14.10 21.71
C LEU A 207 15.71 -15.54 22.17
N ASP A 208 16.73 -15.72 23.01
CA ASP A 208 17.07 -17.01 23.62
C ASP A 208 15.92 -17.52 24.48
N TRP A 209 15.36 -16.64 25.31
CA TRP A 209 14.18 -16.96 26.12
C TRP A 209 12.98 -17.33 25.25
N LEU A 210 12.69 -16.57 24.19
CA LEU A 210 11.58 -16.83 23.29
C LEU A 210 11.73 -18.19 22.56
N LEU A 211 12.94 -18.53 22.13
CA LEU A 211 13.23 -19.82 21.50
C LEU A 211 13.13 -20.96 22.52
N ALA A 212 13.65 -20.77 23.74
CA ALA A 212 13.57 -21.75 24.81
C ALA A 212 12.11 -22.00 25.27
N ASP A 213 11.31 -20.94 25.40
CA ASP A 213 9.89 -21.02 25.71
C ASP A 213 9.12 -21.76 24.61
N ALA A 214 9.37 -21.44 23.34
CA ALA A 214 8.78 -22.14 22.21
C ALA A 214 9.15 -23.65 22.17
N LEU A 215 10.34 -24.02 22.65
CA LEU A 215 10.81 -25.42 22.72
C LEU A 215 10.26 -26.18 23.94
N THR A 216 9.99 -25.48 25.04
CA THR A 216 9.58 -26.08 26.33
C THR A 216 8.08 -26.00 26.57
N SER A 217 7.37 -25.16 25.82
CA SER A 217 5.92 -25.07 25.84
C SER A 217 5.28 -26.43 25.58
N ARG A 218 4.40 -26.85 26.50
CA ARG A 218 3.67 -28.15 26.43
C ARG A 218 2.70 -28.21 25.25
N VAL A 219 2.47 -27.11 24.55
CA VAL A 219 1.64 -27.05 23.34
C VAL A 219 2.52 -27.35 22.13
N LYS A 220 2.75 -28.65 21.87
CA LYS A 220 3.37 -29.17 20.64
C LYS A 220 2.45 -28.97 19.43
N SER A 221 2.09 -27.72 19.13
CA SER A 221 1.39 -27.41 17.90
C SER A 221 2.40 -27.32 16.76
N ARG A 222 2.06 -27.88 15.60
CA ARG A 222 2.81 -27.73 14.34
C ARG A 222 3.14 -26.25 14.04
N HIS A 223 2.30 -25.33 14.54
CA HIS A 223 2.47 -23.90 14.38
C HIS A 223 3.62 -23.32 15.22
N ALA A 224 3.82 -23.80 16.46
CA ALA A 224 4.94 -23.38 17.31
C ALA A 224 6.30 -23.76 16.70
N LEU A 225 6.41 -24.97 16.13
CA LEU A 225 7.60 -25.42 15.40
C LEU A 225 7.85 -24.58 14.14
N GLN A 226 6.81 -24.19 13.41
CA GLN A 226 6.95 -23.30 12.25
C GLN A 226 7.41 -21.90 12.64
N VAL A 227 6.82 -21.31 13.69
CA VAL A 227 7.22 -20.00 14.22
C VAL A 227 8.69 -20.04 14.68
N MET A 228 9.10 -21.10 15.38
CA MET A 228 10.48 -21.31 15.80
C MET A 228 11.44 -21.41 14.61
N MET A 229 11.08 -22.19 13.58
CA MET A 229 11.89 -22.30 12.37
C MET A 229 12.09 -20.93 11.69
N TYR A 230 11.03 -20.13 11.55
CA TYR A 230 11.13 -18.80 10.95
C TYR A 230 11.94 -17.82 11.82
N LEU A 231 11.83 -17.88 13.15
CA LEU A 231 12.62 -17.06 14.08
C LEU A 231 14.10 -17.44 14.05
N GLY A 232 14.43 -18.73 14.02
CA GLY A 232 15.80 -19.23 13.86
C GLY A 232 16.41 -18.79 12.53
N PHE A 233 15.68 -18.93 11.42
CA PHE A 233 16.13 -18.41 10.13
C PHE A 233 16.38 -16.91 10.16
N ALA A 234 15.43 -16.11 10.67
CA ALA A 234 15.59 -14.67 10.76
C ALA A 234 16.76 -14.22 11.66
N ARG A 235 17.14 -15.04 12.66
CA ARG A 235 18.28 -14.76 13.57
C ARG A 235 19.63 -15.05 12.92
N TYR A 236 19.76 -16.20 12.23
CA TYR A 236 21.05 -16.68 11.72
C TYR A 236 21.28 -16.38 10.25
N THR A 237 20.28 -15.83 9.57
CA THR A 237 20.41 -15.32 8.21
C THR A 237 19.93 -13.87 8.23
N ASN A 238 20.65 -12.96 7.57
CA ASN A 238 20.22 -11.56 7.38
C ASN A 238 18.96 -11.43 6.49
N LEU A 239 18.09 -12.43 6.49
CA LEU A 239 16.78 -12.41 5.85
C LEU A 239 15.89 -11.45 6.63
N THR A 240 15.93 -10.18 6.22
CA THR A 240 14.88 -9.23 6.55
C THR A 240 13.54 -9.82 6.13
N GLY A 241 12.55 -9.84 7.03
CA GLY A 241 11.24 -10.48 6.83
C GLY A 241 10.37 -9.83 5.74
N GLY A 242 10.83 -9.88 4.49
CA GLY A 242 10.13 -9.42 3.29
C GLY A 242 9.06 -10.40 2.79
N HIS A 243 8.98 -11.60 3.37
CA HIS A 243 7.91 -12.54 3.07
C HIS A 243 6.69 -12.16 3.93
N ALA A 244 5.71 -11.47 3.33
CA ALA A 244 4.51 -10.97 4.00
C ALA A 244 3.74 -12.04 4.81
N GLU A 245 3.86 -13.32 4.45
CA GLU A 245 3.33 -14.45 5.22
C GLU A 245 3.93 -14.59 6.61
N ILE A 246 5.23 -14.28 6.78
CA ILE A 246 5.94 -14.41 8.06
C ILE A 246 5.47 -13.30 9.02
N ARG A 247 5.28 -12.07 8.54
CA ARG A 247 4.74 -10.96 9.35
C ARG A 247 3.29 -11.18 9.78
N GLN A 248 2.45 -11.73 8.90
CA GLN A 248 1.04 -11.98 9.23
C GLN A 248 0.87 -13.17 10.18
N LYS A 249 1.64 -14.25 9.99
CA LYS A 249 1.64 -15.42 10.89
C LYS A 249 2.30 -15.13 12.24
N LEU A 250 3.38 -14.34 12.29
CA LEU A 250 4.00 -13.92 13.55
C LEU A 250 3.10 -12.91 14.29
N GLY A 251 2.58 -11.88 13.61
CA GLY A 251 1.74 -10.86 14.25
C GLY A 251 0.46 -11.41 14.87
N HIS A 252 -0.18 -12.39 14.22
CA HIS A 252 -1.42 -12.99 14.74
C HIS A 252 -1.17 -13.97 15.91
N SER A 253 -0.01 -14.63 15.94
CA SER A 253 0.38 -15.56 17.01
C SER A 253 0.98 -14.86 18.23
N PHE A 254 1.71 -13.76 18.04
CA PHE A 254 2.20 -12.93 19.15
C PHE A 254 1.07 -12.20 19.89
N SER A 255 0.02 -11.77 19.18
CA SER A 255 -1.18 -11.22 19.82
C SER A 255 -1.87 -12.24 20.73
N LYS A 256 -1.92 -13.52 20.36
CA LYS A 256 -2.50 -14.58 21.20
C LYS A 256 -1.65 -14.93 22.42
N LEU A 257 -0.32 -14.84 22.32
CA LEU A 257 0.58 -15.12 23.44
C LEU A 257 0.58 -14.02 24.50
N LEU A 258 0.41 -12.76 24.11
CA LEU A 258 0.32 -11.63 25.05
C LEU A 258 -1.01 -11.59 25.81
N TYR A 259 -2.11 -12.11 25.25
CA TYR A 259 -3.40 -12.22 25.93
C TYR A 259 -3.54 -13.44 26.86
N LEU A 260 -2.55 -14.35 26.89
CA LEU A 260 -2.55 -15.52 27.78
C LEU A 260 -1.78 -15.30 29.09
N ASN A 261 -1.22 -14.11 29.32
CA ASN A 261 -0.51 -13.75 30.55
C ASN A 261 -1.24 -12.70 31.42
N GLU A 262 -2.52 -12.42 31.13
CA GLU A 262 -3.41 -11.67 32.02
C GLU A 262 -4.55 -12.59 32.50
N TYR A 263 -4.23 -13.66 33.24
CA TYR A 263 -5.07 -14.30 34.27
C TYR A 263 -4.20 -15.20 35.17
#